data_AF-A0A6G4J5G3-F1
#
_entry.id   AF-A0A6G4J5G3-F1
#
_cell.length_a   1.000
_cell.length_b   1.000
_cell.length_c   1.000
_cell.angle_alpha   90.00
_cell.angle_beta   90.00
_cell.angle_gamma   90.00
#
_symmetry.space_group_name_H-M   'P 1'
#
loop_
_entity.id
_entity.type
_entity.pdbx_description
1 polymer ?
#
loop_
_entity_poly.entity_id
_entity_poly.type
_entity_poly.pdbx_seq_one_letter_code
_entity_poly.pdbx_strand_id
1 'polypeptide(L)'
;PVRKMIGKPTILNLVGPLINPYHLTYQMVGVFDPTKLKLVAKTIKDLGRKRAIVLHGANGMDEATLSGDNLIYELTEDGEIKNYTLNATDYGLKHAPNSDFKGSSPEENLAISLNILNGKDQSSRRDVVLLNAGLSLYVAEKVDTIAEGIELATTLIDNGEALEKYHQMRGE
;
A
#
# COMPACT_ATOMS: atom_id res chain seq x y z
N PRO A 1 23.07 -15.65 1.93
CA PRO A 1 24.42 -15.70 1.32
C PRO A 1 24.43 -15.26 -0.16
N VAL A 2 23.73 -15.96 -1.06
CA VAL A 2 23.76 -15.67 -2.51
C VAL A 2 23.11 -14.32 -2.88
N ARG A 3 21.93 -13.98 -2.32
CA ARG A 3 21.27 -12.68 -2.59
C ARG A 3 22.15 -11.47 -2.24
N LYS A 4 22.87 -11.52 -1.10
CA LYS A 4 23.77 -10.43 -0.68
C LYS A 4 24.93 -10.24 -1.67
N MET A 5 25.44 -11.32 -2.28
CA MET A 5 26.51 -11.25 -3.28
C MET A 5 26.03 -10.68 -4.62
N ILE A 6 24.77 -10.93 -5.00
CA ILE A 6 24.20 -10.43 -6.27
C ILE A 6 24.01 -8.90 -6.24
N GLY A 7 23.70 -8.31 -5.08
CA GLY A 7 23.67 -6.86 -4.88
C GLY A 7 22.56 -6.09 -5.65
N LYS A 8 21.71 -6.79 -6.41
CA LYS A 8 20.60 -6.21 -7.19
C LYS A 8 19.30 -6.99 -7.00
N PRO A 9 18.12 -6.38 -7.27
CA PRO A 9 16.84 -7.07 -7.25
C PRO A 9 16.83 -8.31 -8.15
N THR A 10 16.15 -9.36 -7.70
CA THR A 10 16.02 -10.64 -8.42
C THR A 10 14.56 -11.11 -8.38
N ILE A 11 14.26 -12.24 -9.03
CA ILE A 11 12.94 -12.88 -8.93
C ILE A 11 12.52 -13.15 -7.47
N LEU A 12 13.47 -13.36 -6.54
CA LEU A 12 13.17 -13.57 -5.13
C LEU A 12 12.53 -12.33 -4.47
N ASN A 13 12.75 -11.13 -5.02
CA ASN A 13 12.05 -9.92 -4.57
C ASN A 13 10.57 -9.92 -5.00
N LEU A 14 10.25 -10.51 -6.15
CA LEU A 14 8.86 -10.66 -6.61
C LEU A 14 8.13 -11.79 -5.88
N VAL A 15 8.85 -12.87 -5.54
CA VAL A 15 8.26 -14.05 -4.90
C VAL A 15 7.90 -13.78 -3.43
N GLY A 16 8.67 -12.95 -2.72
CA GLY A 16 8.45 -12.69 -1.28
C GLY A 16 7.01 -12.35 -0.92
N PRO A 17 6.38 -11.35 -1.55
CA PRO A 17 4.97 -11.02 -1.31
C PRO A 17 3.96 -12.11 -1.73
N LEU A 18 4.35 -13.05 -2.60
CA LEU A 18 3.46 -14.07 -3.15
C LEU A 18 3.34 -15.31 -2.26
N ILE A 19 4.36 -15.60 -1.45
CA ILE A 19 4.51 -16.83 -0.65
C ILE A 19 4.03 -16.68 0.80
N ASN A 20 2.89 -16.02 1.02
CA ASN A 20 2.33 -15.90 2.38
C ASN A 20 2.02 -17.29 2.96
N PRO A 21 2.46 -17.62 4.20
CA PRO A 21 2.16 -18.92 4.82
C PRO A 21 0.66 -19.14 5.05
N TYR A 22 -0.13 -18.07 5.11
CA TYR A 22 -1.58 -18.12 5.16
C TYR A 22 -2.19 -17.91 3.79
N HIS A 23 -3.31 -18.57 3.54
CA HIS A 23 -4.09 -18.33 2.34
C HIS A 23 -4.72 -16.93 2.43
N LEU A 24 -4.32 -16.03 1.52
CA LEU A 24 -4.84 -14.67 1.44
C LEU A 24 -6.01 -14.62 0.46
N THR A 25 -7.16 -14.14 0.94
CA THR A 25 -8.33 -13.82 0.09
C THR A 25 -8.10 -12.54 -0.70
N TYR A 26 -7.47 -11.55 -0.07
CA TYR A 26 -7.25 -10.22 -0.61
C TYR A 26 -5.77 -9.86 -0.54
N GLN A 27 -5.26 -9.10 -1.50
CA GLN A 27 -3.85 -8.70 -1.48
C GLN A 27 -3.59 -7.36 -2.16
N MET A 28 -2.94 -6.44 -1.45
CA MET A 28 -2.28 -5.28 -2.06
C MET A 28 -0.78 -5.53 -2.07
N VAL A 29 -0.11 -5.26 -3.18
CA VAL A 29 1.34 -5.43 -3.32
C VAL A 29 1.93 -4.36 -4.22
N GLY A 30 3.04 -3.77 -3.79
CA GLY A 30 3.84 -2.93 -4.66
C GLY A 30 4.97 -3.69 -5.33
N VAL A 31 5.30 -3.26 -6.54
CA VAL A 31 6.32 -3.86 -7.39
C VAL A 31 7.25 -2.78 -7.90
N PHE A 32 8.54 -2.91 -7.59
CA PHE A 32 9.55 -1.95 -8.01
C PHE A 32 9.73 -1.85 -9.54
N ASP A 33 9.60 -2.94 -10.29
CA ASP A 33 9.73 -2.94 -11.74
C ASP A 33 8.34 -2.91 -12.40
N PRO A 34 7.93 -1.80 -13.05
CA PRO A 34 6.60 -1.67 -13.64
C PRO A 34 6.34 -2.68 -14.76
N THR A 35 7.40 -3.20 -15.41
CA THR A 35 7.26 -4.23 -16.46
C THR A 35 6.76 -5.58 -15.91
N LYS A 36 6.78 -5.76 -14.58
CA LYS A 36 6.37 -7.00 -13.90
C LYS A 36 4.96 -6.96 -13.33
N LEU A 37 4.28 -5.81 -13.31
CA LEU A 37 2.95 -5.66 -12.70
C LEU A 37 1.94 -6.67 -13.24
N LYS A 38 1.81 -6.76 -14.56
CA LYS A 38 0.89 -7.70 -15.22
C LYS A 38 1.20 -9.17 -14.89
N LEU A 39 2.49 -9.51 -14.79
CA LEU A 39 2.91 -10.87 -14.43
C LEU A 39 2.50 -11.18 -12.99
N VAL A 40 2.81 -10.28 -12.05
CA VAL A 40 2.48 -10.43 -10.63
C VAL A 40 0.96 -10.51 -10.42
N ALA A 41 0.17 -9.68 -11.10
CA ALA A 41 -1.30 -9.72 -11.01
C ALA A 41 -1.86 -11.07 -11.48
N LYS A 42 -1.35 -11.61 -12.59
CA LYS A 42 -1.72 -12.96 -13.06
C LYS A 42 -1.34 -14.04 -12.06
N THR A 43 -0.13 -13.99 -11.50
CA THR A 43 0.30 -14.96 -10.50
C THR A 43 -0.56 -14.90 -9.24
N ILE A 44 -0.96 -13.71 -8.79
CA ILE A 44 -1.88 -13.55 -7.65
C ILE A 44 -3.25 -14.18 -7.93
N LYS A 45 -3.77 -14.00 -9.14
CA LYS A 45 -4.99 -14.69 -9.59
C LYS A 45 -4.82 -16.22 -9.57
N ASP A 46 -3.72 -16.72 -10.13
CA ASP A 46 -3.44 -18.17 -10.18
C ASP A 46 -3.27 -18.78 -8.78
N LEU A 47 -2.79 -17.99 -7.81
CA LEU A 47 -2.70 -18.37 -6.40
C LEU A 47 -4.04 -18.24 -5.65
N GLY A 48 -5.13 -17.92 -6.33
CA GLY A 48 -6.50 -17.99 -5.82
C GLY A 48 -6.97 -16.77 -5.02
N ARG A 49 -6.34 -15.60 -5.15
CA ARG A 49 -6.88 -14.38 -4.52
C ARG A 49 -8.19 -13.98 -5.19
N LYS A 50 -9.15 -13.52 -4.36
CA LYS A 50 -10.45 -13.02 -4.79
C LYS A 50 -10.34 -11.62 -5.41
N ARG A 51 -9.66 -10.71 -4.72
CA ARG A 51 -9.35 -9.36 -5.23
C ARG A 51 -7.91 -8.97 -4.88
N ALA A 52 -7.30 -8.15 -5.73
CA ALA A 52 -5.97 -7.64 -5.45
C ALA A 52 -5.68 -6.32 -6.16
N ILE A 53 -4.77 -5.52 -5.60
CA ILE A 53 -4.11 -4.42 -6.29
C ILE A 53 -2.62 -4.72 -6.35
N VAL A 54 -2.08 -4.73 -7.56
CA VAL A 54 -0.65 -4.76 -7.84
C VAL A 54 -0.26 -3.40 -8.39
N LEU A 55 0.65 -2.70 -7.72
CA LEU A 55 0.95 -1.31 -8.08
C LEU A 55 2.43 -1.03 -8.27
N HIS A 56 2.70 0.04 -9.01
CA HIS A 56 3.98 0.73 -9.05
C HIS A 56 3.74 2.21 -8.82
N GLY A 57 4.31 2.73 -7.73
CA GLY A 57 4.13 4.11 -7.31
C GLY A 57 4.88 5.11 -8.19
N ALA A 58 4.38 6.35 -8.23
CA ALA A 58 5.03 7.40 -8.99
C ALA A 58 6.49 7.58 -8.54
N ASN A 59 7.36 7.83 -9.52
CA ASN A 59 8.80 7.98 -9.33
C ASN A 59 9.52 6.76 -8.73
N GLY A 60 9.00 5.55 -8.96
CA GLY A 60 9.75 4.30 -8.75
C GLY A 60 9.50 3.58 -7.42
N MET A 61 8.41 3.90 -6.71
CA MET A 61 8.13 3.34 -5.38
C MET A 61 7.34 2.02 -5.47
N ASP A 62 7.49 1.16 -4.48
CA ASP A 62 6.70 -0.06 -4.27
C ASP A 62 5.53 0.17 -3.29
N GLU A 63 4.97 1.38 -3.30
CA GLU A 63 3.76 1.81 -2.59
C GLU A 63 3.07 2.89 -3.42
N ALA A 64 1.78 3.17 -3.19
CA ALA A 64 1.14 4.32 -3.82
C ALA A 64 1.71 5.61 -3.23
N THR A 65 1.98 6.62 -4.07
CA THR A 65 2.59 7.88 -3.66
C THR A 65 1.71 9.07 -4.03
N LEU A 66 2.04 10.22 -3.45
CA LEU A 66 1.41 11.51 -3.76
C LEU A 66 2.14 12.27 -4.88
N SER A 67 3.17 11.68 -5.50
CA SER A 67 4.11 12.38 -6.38
C SER A 67 3.79 12.23 -7.87
N GLY A 68 2.55 11.84 -8.21
CA GLY A 68 2.07 11.69 -9.58
C GLY A 68 1.24 10.42 -9.77
N ASP A 69 1.30 9.89 -11.00
CA ASP A 69 0.49 8.74 -11.40
C ASP A 69 1.07 7.43 -10.86
N ASN A 70 0.22 6.69 -10.14
CA ASN A 70 0.49 5.33 -9.69
C ASN A 70 -0.09 4.36 -10.72
N LEU A 71 0.72 3.42 -11.21
CA LEU A 71 0.27 2.39 -12.15
C LEU A 71 -0.39 1.26 -11.38
N ILE A 72 -1.64 0.94 -11.69
CA ILE A 72 -2.43 -0.08 -11.00
C ILE A 72 -2.79 -1.22 -11.95
N TYR A 73 -2.62 -2.45 -11.47
CA TYR A 73 -3.24 -3.66 -12.00
C TYR A 73 -4.16 -4.23 -10.92
N GLU A 74 -5.47 -4.09 -11.12
CA GLU A 74 -6.49 -4.59 -10.20
C GLU A 74 -7.00 -5.94 -10.68
N LEU A 75 -6.96 -6.94 -9.80
CA LEU A 75 -7.74 -8.17 -9.93
C LEU A 75 -9.10 -7.93 -9.27
N THR A 76 -10.15 -7.94 -10.07
CA THR A 76 -11.54 -7.75 -9.62
C THR A 76 -12.16 -9.09 -9.19
N GLU A 77 -13.27 -9.03 -8.46
CA GLU A 77 -13.94 -10.21 -7.88
C GLU A 77 -14.44 -11.21 -8.94
N ASP A 78 -14.77 -10.72 -10.13
CA ASP A 78 -15.11 -11.51 -11.32
C ASP A 78 -13.89 -12.23 -11.95
N GLY A 79 -12.69 -11.99 -11.41
CA GLY A 79 -11.43 -12.54 -11.89
C GLY A 79 -10.86 -11.80 -13.11
N GLU A 80 -11.40 -10.64 -13.50
CA GLU A 80 -10.77 -9.80 -14.51
C GLU A 80 -9.54 -9.06 -13.96
N ILE A 81 -8.59 -8.74 -14.85
CA ILE A 81 -7.44 -7.90 -14.50
C ILE A 81 -7.56 -6.59 -15.28
N LYS A 82 -7.90 -5.52 -14.57
CA LYS A 82 -7.99 -4.15 -15.10
C LYS A 82 -6.67 -3.43 -14.87
N ASN A 83 -6.34 -2.50 -15.77
CA ASN A 83 -5.16 -1.66 -15.62
C ASN A 83 -5.54 -0.20 -15.85
N TYR A 84 -5.03 0.68 -14.99
CA TYR A 84 -5.31 2.11 -15.00
C TYR A 84 -4.23 2.87 -14.21
N THR A 85 -4.26 4.19 -14.31
CA THR A 85 -3.46 5.10 -13.48
C THR A 85 -4.32 5.69 -12.37
N LEU A 86 -3.71 5.93 -11.22
CA LEU A 86 -4.33 6.57 -10.07
C LEU A 86 -3.48 7.74 -9.61
N ASN A 87 -4.03 8.95 -9.61
CA ASN A 87 -3.37 10.11 -9.04
C ASN A 87 -4.00 10.48 -7.69
N ALA A 88 -3.17 10.78 -6.69
CA ALA A 88 -3.66 11.14 -5.36
C ALA A 88 -4.56 12.40 -5.38
N THR A 89 -4.33 13.32 -6.32
CA THR A 89 -5.13 14.54 -6.46
C THR A 89 -6.57 14.27 -6.86
N ASP A 90 -6.85 13.15 -7.54
CA ASP A 90 -8.20 12.75 -7.93
C ASP A 90 -9.07 12.39 -6.70
N TYR A 91 -8.42 12.14 -5.56
CA TYR A 91 -9.04 11.82 -4.28
C TYR A 91 -8.94 12.96 -3.26
N GLY A 92 -8.57 14.17 -3.71
CA GLY A 92 -8.48 15.35 -2.86
C GLY A 92 -7.21 15.44 -1.99
N LEU A 93 -6.27 14.50 -2.14
CA LEU A 93 -4.98 14.56 -1.46
C LEU A 93 -4.02 15.50 -2.20
N LYS A 94 -3.18 16.20 -1.45
CA LYS A 94 -2.23 17.14 -2.06
C LYS A 94 -1.01 16.41 -2.59
N HIS A 95 -0.50 16.88 -3.73
CA HIS A 95 0.78 16.41 -4.24
C HIS A 95 1.89 16.67 -3.23
N ALA A 96 2.77 15.68 -3.03
CA ALA A 96 4.02 15.83 -2.29
C ALA A 96 5.11 14.95 -2.90
N PRO A 97 6.37 15.43 -2.97
CA PRO A 97 7.48 14.66 -3.51
C PRO A 97 7.87 13.50 -2.59
N ASN A 98 8.39 12.41 -3.15
CA ASN A 98 8.81 11.23 -2.38
C ASN A 98 9.88 11.54 -1.31
N SER A 99 10.62 12.66 -1.45
CA SER A 99 11.58 13.13 -0.44
C SER A 99 10.93 13.47 0.90
N ASP A 100 9.65 13.83 0.92
CA ASP A 100 8.91 14.19 2.14
C ASP A 100 8.59 12.96 3.01
N PHE A 101 8.62 11.77 2.41
CA PHE A 101 8.33 10.49 3.09
C PHE A 101 9.60 9.76 3.53
N LYS A 102 10.77 10.39 3.38
CA LYS A 102 12.04 9.76 3.71
C LYS A 102 12.11 9.48 5.22
N GLY A 103 12.10 8.21 5.58
CA GLY A 103 12.38 7.76 6.93
C GLY A 103 13.82 8.03 7.37
N SER A 104 14.04 8.01 8.67
CA SER A 104 15.32 8.31 9.31
C SER A 104 15.73 7.18 10.28
N SER A 105 15.96 7.47 11.57
CA SER A 105 16.28 6.45 12.57
C SER A 105 15.05 5.61 12.92
N PRO A 106 15.22 4.38 13.44
CA PRO A 106 14.09 3.58 13.94
C PRO A 106 13.25 4.33 14.98
N GLU A 107 13.88 5.11 15.87
CA GLU A 107 13.21 5.87 16.92
C GLU A 107 12.38 7.03 16.34
N GLU A 108 12.92 7.75 15.36
CA GLU A 108 12.21 8.82 14.67
C GLU A 108 11.05 8.27 13.82
N ASN A 109 11.26 7.16 13.11
CA ASN A 109 10.22 6.50 12.34
C ASN A 109 9.07 6.03 13.23
N LEU A 110 9.37 5.47 14.41
CA LEU A 110 8.36 5.12 15.41
C LEU A 110 7.55 6.34 15.85
N ALA A 111 8.23 7.46 16.17
CA ALA A 111 7.56 8.69 16.56
C ALA A 111 6.65 9.23 15.44
N ILE A 112 7.11 9.20 14.19
CA ILE A 112 6.30 9.58 13.02
C ILE A 112 5.07 8.67 12.90
N SER A 113 5.26 7.35 12.92
CA SER A 113 4.14 6.40 12.81
C SER A 113 3.11 6.58 13.93
N LEU A 114 3.55 6.76 15.18
CA LEU A 114 2.64 7.01 16.29
C LEU A 114 1.89 8.34 16.15
N ASN A 115 2.56 9.39 15.69
CA ASN A 115 1.92 10.68 15.43
C ASN A 115 0.90 10.63 14.28
N ILE A 116 1.12 9.78 13.28
CA ILE A 116 0.12 9.52 12.25
C ILE A 116 -1.06 8.75 12.86
N LEU A 117 -0.80 7.62 13.53
CA LEU A 117 -1.85 6.74 14.07
C LEU A 117 -2.72 7.40 15.14
N ASN A 118 -2.19 8.39 15.86
CA ASN A 118 -2.91 9.15 16.89
C ASN A 118 -3.55 10.45 16.37
N GLY A 119 -3.52 10.68 15.05
CA GLY A 119 -4.13 11.84 14.39
C GLY A 119 -3.39 13.17 14.56
N LYS A 120 -2.23 13.22 15.24
CA LYS A 120 -1.49 14.48 15.44
C LYS A 120 -0.75 14.96 14.18
N ASP A 121 -0.24 14.05 13.36
CA ASP A 121 0.41 14.41 12.10
C ASP A 121 -0.66 14.69 11.04
N GLN A 122 -0.71 15.93 10.54
CA GLN A 122 -1.64 16.37 9.49
C GLN A 122 -0.88 16.79 8.20
N SER A 123 0.32 16.24 8.02
CA SER A 123 1.18 16.48 6.85
C SER A 123 0.96 15.44 5.74
N SER A 124 1.67 15.61 4.63
CA SER A 124 1.69 14.67 3.50
C SER A 124 2.10 13.25 3.89
N ARG A 125 2.81 13.07 5.02
CA ARG A 125 3.14 11.74 5.57
C ARG A 125 1.90 10.98 6.03
N ARG A 126 0.90 11.68 6.59
CA ARG A 126 -0.40 11.06 6.89
C ARG A 126 -1.16 10.78 5.59
N ASP A 127 -1.17 11.73 4.66
CA ASP A 127 -1.91 11.58 3.39
C ASP A 127 -1.47 10.35 2.57
N VAL A 128 -0.17 10.05 2.52
CA VAL A 128 0.33 8.84 1.82
C VAL A 128 -0.09 7.55 2.54
N VAL A 129 -0.19 7.57 3.87
CA VAL A 129 -0.74 6.45 4.65
C VAL A 129 -2.23 6.28 4.36
N LEU A 130 -3.00 7.37 4.31
CA LEU A 130 -4.42 7.35 3.97
C LEU A 130 -4.68 6.76 2.58
N LEU A 131 -3.87 7.14 1.59
CA LEU A 131 -3.96 6.58 0.24
C LEU A 131 -3.75 5.06 0.23
N ASN A 132 -2.66 4.57 0.84
CA ASN A 132 -2.35 3.14 0.85
C ASN A 132 -3.33 2.33 1.69
N ALA A 133 -3.77 2.87 2.83
CA ALA A 133 -4.79 2.25 3.68
C ALA A 133 -6.14 2.19 2.95
N GLY A 134 -6.53 3.26 2.27
CA GLY A 134 -7.77 3.31 1.49
C GLY A 134 -7.81 2.29 0.37
N LEU A 135 -6.70 2.14 -0.37
CA LEU A 135 -6.53 1.07 -1.37
C LEU A 135 -6.68 -0.31 -0.74
N SER A 136 -6.06 -0.53 0.43
CA SER A 136 -6.14 -1.81 1.14
C SER A 136 -7.56 -2.11 1.63
N LEU A 137 -8.28 -1.12 2.16
CA LEU A 137 -9.66 -1.25 2.63
C LEU A 137 -10.63 -1.54 1.48
N TYR A 138 -10.45 -0.88 0.34
CA TYR A 138 -11.18 -1.14 -0.89
C TYR A 138 -10.95 -2.57 -1.40
N VAL A 139 -9.69 -3.01 -1.48
CA VAL A 139 -9.34 -4.38 -1.90
C VAL A 139 -9.90 -5.43 -0.95
N ALA A 140 -9.96 -5.13 0.34
CA ALA A 140 -10.53 -5.99 1.37
C ALA A 140 -12.06 -5.92 1.49
N GLU A 141 -12.74 -5.26 0.53
CA GLU A 141 -14.21 -5.14 0.46
C GLU A 141 -14.81 -4.54 1.76
N LYS A 142 -14.10 -3.59 2.38
CA LYS A 142 -14.63 -2.82 3.53
C LYS A 142 -15.45 -1.61 3.10
N VAL A 143 -15.28 -1.20 1.84
CA VAL A 143 -15.89 -0.06 1.18
C VAL A 143 -16.03 -0.39 -0.31
N ASP A 144 -16.89 0.32 -1.01
CA ASP A 144 -17.18 0.07 -2.42
C ASP A 144 -16.25 0.87 -3.35
N THR A 145 -15.67 1.96 -2.85
CA THR A 145 -14.76 2.82 -3.63
C THR A 145 -13.46 3.14 -2.90
N ILE A 146 -12.41 3.47 -3.66
CA ILE A 146 -11.13 3.92 -3.09
C ILE A 146 -11.30 5.22 -2.30
N ALA A 147 -12.19 6.13 -2.74
CA ALA A 147 -12.49 7.38 -2.04
C ALA A 147 -13.07 7.12 -0.64
N GLU A 148 -14.08 6.25 -0.55
CA GLU A 148 -14.63 5.80 0.74
C GLU A 148 -13.57 5.10 1.60
N GLY A 149 -12.62 4.38 0.99
CA GLY A 149 -11.51 3.77 1.71
C GLY A 149 -10.60 4.79 2.37
N ILE A 150 -10.28 5.88 1.67
CA ILE A 150 -9.50 7.00 2.20
C ILE A 150 -10.26 7.71 3.32
N GLU A 151 -11.57 7.91 3.16
CA GLU A 151 -12.43 8.51 4.18
C GLU A 151 -12.54 7.63 5.44
N LEU A 152 -12.70 6.32 5.27
CA LEU A 152 -12.71 5.37 6.38
C LEU A 152 -11.35 5.34 7.09
N ALA A 153 -10.24 5.29 6.35
CA ALA A 153 -8.90 5.36 6.93
C ALA A 153 -8.69 6.66 7.72
N THR A 154 -9.21 7.78 7.21
CA THR A 154 -9.18 9.09 7.88
C THR A 154 -9.91 9.03 9.21
N THR A 155 -11.14 8.50 9.20
CA THR A 155 -11.98 8.35 10.40
C THR A 155 -11.32 7.46 11.45
N LEU A 156 -10.77 6.30 11.03
CA LEU A 156 -10.11 5.35 11.92
C LEU A 156 -8.86 5.94 12.60
N ILE A 157 -8.12 6.79 11.89
CA ILE A 157 -6.98 7.51 12.45
C ILE A 157 -7.44 8.62 13.41
N ASP A 158 -8.37 9.46 12.97
CA ASP A 158 -8.78 10.66 13.72
C ASP A 158 -9.53 10.34 15.01
N ASN A 159 -10.27 9.23 15.03
CA ASN A 159 -10.97 8.76 16.22
C ASN A 159 -10.08 7.89 17.14
N GLY A 160 -8.83 7.63 16.76
CA GLY A 160 -7.86 6.88 17.57
C GLY A 160 -7.98 5.35 17.50
N GLU A 161 -8.94 4.80 16.74
CA GLU A 161 -9.12 3.35 16.58
C GLU A 161 -7.88 2.68 15.97
N ALA A 162 -7.20 3.36 15.05
CA ALA A 162 -5.96 2.88 14.45
C ALA A 162 -4.83 2.74 15.50
N LEU A 163 -4.73 3.70 16.43
CA LEU A 163 -3.77 3.65 17.54
C LEU A 163 -4.17 2.56 18.56
N GLU A 164 -5.45 2.45 18.90
CA GLU A 164 -5.94 1.38 19.78
C GLU A 164 -5.58 0.00 19.22
N LYS A 165 -5.75 -0.19 17.91
CA LYS A 165 -5.37 -1.44 17.25
C LYS A 165 -3.88 -1.74 17.36
N TYR A 166 -3.03 -0.72 17.26
CA TYR A 166 -1.58 -0.86 17.48
C TYR A 166 -1.27 -1.33 18.90
N HIS A 167 -1.88 -0.73 19.93
CA HIS A 167 -1.71 -1.16 21.33
C HIS A 167 -2.16 -2.61 21.55
N GLN A 168 -3.34 -2.97 21.02
CA GLN A 168 -3.85 -4.34 21.09
C GLN A 168 -2.87 -5.36 20.48
N MET A 169 -2.24 -5.03 19.34
CA MET A 169 -1.26 -5.91 18.70
C MET A 169 0.06 -6.03 19.47
N ARG A 170 0.37 -5.07 20.35
CA ARG A 170 1.51 -5.14 21.28
C ARG A 170 1.18 -5.92 22.57
N GLY A 171 -0.10 -6.25 22.78
CA GLY A 171 -0.58 -6.88 24.00
C GLY A 171 -0.69 -5.90 25.17
N GLU A 172 -0.88 -4.61 24.86
CA GLU A 172 -1.14 -3.54 25.83
C GLU A 172 -2.65 -3.37 26.08
#